data_AF-A0A5D9BZH7-F1
#
_entry.id   AF-A0A5D9BZH7-F1
#
_cell.length_a   1.000
_cell.length_b   1.000
_cell.length_c   1.000
_cell.angle_alpha   90.00
_cell.angle_beta   90.00
_cell.angle_gamma   90.00
#
_symmetry.space_group_name_H-M   'P 1'
#
loop_
_entity.id
_entity.type
_entity.pdbx_description
1 polymer ?
#
loop_
_entity_poly.entity_id
_entity_poly.type
_entity_poly.pdbx_seq_one_letter_code
_entity_poly.pdbx_strand_id
1 'polypeptide(L)'
;MGGRTRVDRPCRAGCGRFLGMAASALMIARLSFGLAALCCAASVEAGCARGETTQLTAELFLGASNKAGPIADADFTDFLDREVTARFPEGLTVLDAQGRWMNKAGRVTREPSKLLILVLPGREDDRTKVSAIAKAYNMRFDQQSVLVTFEDRCVLFENGRP
;
A
#
# COMPACT_ATOMS: atom_id res chain seq x y z
N MET A 1 -23.51 -4.30 -74.44
CA MET A 1 -23.90 -3.14 -75.26
C MET A 1 -23.06 -1.95 -74.80
N GLY A 2 -22.09 -1.52 -75.62
CA GLY A 2 -21.22 -0.32 -75.46
C GLY A 2 -20.23 -0.35 -74.29
N GLY A 3 -18.90 -0.33 -74.41
CA GLY A 3 -18.01 -0.01 -75.53
C GLY A 3 -17.40 1.39 -75.41
N ARG A 4 -16.06 1.46 -75.20
CA ARG A 4 -15.05 2.48 -75.57
C ARG A 4 -14.08 2.80 -74.42
N THR A 5 -12.84 2.29 -74.41
CA THR A 5 -11.59 2.77 -75.08
C THR A 5 -11.17 4.17 -74.62
N ARG A 6 -10.15 4.28 -73.76
CA ARG A 6 -8.69 4.41 -74.04
C ARG A 6 -8.32 5.83 -74.52
N VAL A 7 -7.34 6.47 -73.85
CA VAL A 7 -6.20 7.29 -74.37
C VAL A 7 -5.39 7.69 -73.11
N ASP A 8 -4.22 7.10 -72.80
CA ASP A 8 -2.84 7.36 -73.30
C ASP A 8 -2.16 8.67 -72.82
N ARG A 9 -1.15 8.49 -71.93
CA ARG A 9 0.17 9.19 -71.85
C ARG A 9 0.21 10.68 -71.41
N PRO A 10 1.38 11.31 -71.08
CA PRO A 10 2.75 10.79 -70.86
C PRO A 10 3.56 11.40 -69.66
N CYS A 11 4.77 10.85 -69.48
CA CYS A 11 6.06 11.52 -69.24
C CYS A 11 6.50 12.14 -67.90
N ARG A 12 7.61 11.55 -67.41
CA ARG A 12 8.92 12.16 -67.05
C ARG A 12 9.04 13.07 -65.82
N ALA A 13 9.75 12.51 -64.83
CA ALA A 13 11.06 12.95 -64.35
C ALA A 13 11.34 14.47 -64.29
N GLY A 14 11.39 15.00 -63.06
CA GLY A 14 12.00 16.29 -62.73
C GLY A 14 12.78 16.17 -61.42
N CYS A 15 14.09 15.97 -61.57
CA CYS A 15 15.08 16.00 -60.50
C CYS A 15 15.31 17.45 -60.06
N GLY A 16 15.21 17.74 -58.76
CA GLY A 16 15.42 19.08 -58.19
C GLY A 16 16.05 18.99 -56.80
N ARG A 17 17.38 19.08 -56.77
CA ARG A 17 18.25 19.06 -55.59
C ARG A 17 17.81 20.06 -54.51
N PHE A 18 17.52 19.59 -53.30
CA PHE A 18 17.72 20.37 -52.08
C PHE A 18 18.90 19.76 -51.31
N LEU A 19 20.08 20.24 -51.69
CA LEU A 19 21.35 20.03 -51.02
C LEU A 19 21.34 20.91 -49.76
N GLY A 20 21.41 20.34 -48.55
CA GLY A 20 21.67 21.18 -47.36
C GLY A 20 21.20 20.73 -45.97
N MET A 21 20.70 19.51 -45.76
CA MET A 21 20.13 19.13 -44.43
C MET A 21 20.74 17.87 -43.80
N ALA A 22 21.89 17.40 -44.27
CA ALA A 22 22.44 16.11 -43.83
C ALA A 22 23.45 16.19 -42.66
N ALA A 23 24.07 17.35 -42.40
CA ALA A 23 25.16 17.42 -41.42
C ALA A 23 24.70 17.66 -39.97
N SER A 24 23.54 18.30 -39.75
CA SER A 24 23.07 18.67 -38.41
C SER A 24 22.10 17.68 -37.77
N ALA A 25 21.52 16.77 -38.56
CA ALA A 25 20.55 15.78 -38.05
C ALA A 25 21.22 14.59 -37.34
N LEU A 26 22.49 14.29 -37.65
CA LEU A 26 23.17 13.11 -37.11
C LEU A 26 23.77 13.32 -35.70
N MET A 27 24.06 14.58 -35.32
CA MET A 27 24.56 14.94 -33.98
C MET A 27 23.43 14.96 -32.94
N ILE A 28 22.24 15.45 -33.31
CA ILE A 28 21.09 15.53 -32.39
C ILE A 28 20.56 14.12 -32.08
N ALA A 29 20.48 13.23 -33.08
CA ALA A 29 20.03 11.85 -32.88
C ALA A 29 20.93 11.02 -31.94
N ARG A 30 22.22 11.35 -31.83
CA ARG A 30 23.16 10.67 -30.92
C ARG A 30 23.07 11.16 -29.48
N LEU A 31 22.77 12.45 -29.27
CA LEU A 31 22.50 12.98 -27.92
C LEU A 31 21.16 12.47 -27.36
N SER A 32 20.16 12.27 -28.23
CA SER A 32 18.85 11.73 -27.81
C SER A 32 18.91 10.25 -27.41
N PHE A 33 19.79 9.46 -28.04
CA PHE A 33 19.93 8.04 -27.73
C PHE A 33 20.78 7.78 -26.47
N GLY A 34 21.69 8.69 -26.12
CA GLY A 34 22.51 8.60 -24.90
C GLY A 34 21.76 8.95 -23.61
N LEU A 35 20.78 9.88 -23.67
CA LEU A 35 20.05 10.34 -22.49
C LEU A 35 18.94 9.37 -22.04
N ALA A 36 18.46 8.49 -22.92
CA ALA A 36 17.45 7.49 -22.57
C ALA A 36 18.03 6.28 -21.81
N ALA A 37 19.33 6.04 -21.88
CA ALA A 37 19.98 4.89 -21.22
C ALA A 37 20.30 5.14 -19.73
N LEU A 38 20.26 6.39 -19.26
CA LEU A 38 20.59 6.75 -17.87
C LEU A 38 19.38 6.69 -16.92
N CYS A 39 18.18 6.41 -17.43
CA CYS A 39 16.95 6.34 -16.62
C CYS A 39 16.70 4.95 -16.02
N CYS A 40 17.56 3.96 -16.31
CA CYS A 40 17.48 2.60 -15.74
C CYS A 40 18.44 2.41 -14.55
N ALA A 41 18.67 3.46 -13.76
CA ALA A 41 19.34 3.33 -12.47
C ALA A 41 18.33 2.85 -11.45
N ALA A 42 18.20 1.53 -11.36
CA ALA A 42 17.61 0.72 -10.31
C ALA A 42 16.98 1.50 -9.14
N SER A 43 15.64 1.45 -9.06
CA SER A 43 14.97 1.43 -7.77
C SER A 43 15.37 0.13 -7.05
N VAL A 44 16.54 0.14 -6.42
CA VAL A 44 16.82 -0.77 -5.32
C VAL A 44 15.83 -0.38 -4.23
N GLU A 45 14.77 -1.17 -4.08
CA GLU A 45 14.07 -1.21 -2.80
C GLU A 45 15.16 -1.48 -1.77
N ALA A 46 15.46 -0.47 -0.94
CA ALA A 46 16.39 -0.64 0.15
C ALA A 46 15.77 -1.70 1.07
N GLY A 47 16.24 -2.93 0.93
CA GLY A 47 15.91 -4.00 1.87
C GLY A 47 16.37 -3.64 3.27
N CYS A 48 15.96 -4.45 4.25
CA CYS A 48 16.32 -4.21 5.63
C CYS A 48 17.83 -4.22 5.87
N ALA A 49 18.27 -3.45 6.87
CA ALA A 49 19.67 -3.37 7.21
C ALA A 49 20.19 -4.72 7.73
N ARG A 50 21.52 -4.88 7.79
CA ARG A 50 22.12 -6.11 8.28
C ARG A 50 21.69 -6.38 9.73
N GLY A 51 21.07 -7.55 9.95
CA GLY A 51 20.57 -7.97 11.26
C GLY A 51 19.06 -7.76 11.43
N GLU A 52 18.44 -6.92 10.60
CA GLU A 52 16.99 -6.76 10.55
C GLU A 52 16.34 -7.81 9.64
N THR A 53 15.08 -8.09 9.89
CA THR A 53 14.21 -8.92 9.05
C THR A 53 12.96 -8.16 8.66
N THR A 54 12.51 -8.28 7.42
CA THR A 54 11.20 -7.77 7.00
C THR A 54 10.12 -8.59 7.70
N GLN A 55 9.24 -7.91 8.44
CA GLN A 55 8.06 -8.51 9.06
C GLN A 55 6.82 -7.66 8.79
N LEU A 56 5.71 -8.34 8.56
CA LEU A 56 4.41 -7.69 8.41
C LEU A 56 3.97 -7.15 9.76
N THR A 57 3.67 -5.86 9.83
CA THR A 57 3.08 -5.21 11.01
C THR A 57 1.61 -4.94 10.71
N ALA A 58 0.73 -5.24 11.67
CA ALA A 58 -0.68 -4.88 11.63
C ALA A 58 -0.99 -3.84 12.70
N GLU A 59 -1.75 -2.81 12.33
CA GLU A 59 -2.32 -1.87 13.29
C GLU A 59 -3.85 -1.95 13.24
N LEU A 60 -4.49 -2.04 14.40
CA LEU A 60 -5.94 -2.03 14.54
C LEU A 60 -6.36 -0.80 15.33
N PHE A 61 -7.27 -0.02 14.74
CA PHE A 61 -7.80 1.20 15.35
C PHE A 61 -9.19 0.89 15.92
N LEU A 62 -9.26 0.85 17.24
CA LEU A 62 -10.41 0.36 17.99
C LEU A 62 -11.14 1.54 18.64
N GLY A 63 -12.40 1.77 18.28
CA GLY A 63 -13.25 2.71 19.00
C GLY A 63 -13.47 2.22 20.43
N ALA A 64 -13.26 3.07 21.43
CA ALA A 64 -13.35 2.71 22.85
C ALA A 64 -14.66 3.21 23.50
N SER A 65 -15.73 3.28 22.71
CA SER A 65 -17.07 3.63 23.16
C SER A 65 -18.12 2.90 22.33
N ASN A 66 -19.23 2.54 22.96
CA ASN A 66 -20.38 1.90 22.33
C ASN A 66 -21.68 2.60 22.76
N LYS A 67 -22.84 2.03 22.42
CA LYS A 67 -24.15 2.62 22.76
C LYS A 67 -24.39 2.80 24.26
N ALA A 68 -23.75 2.00 25.11
CA ALA A 68 -23.86 2.08 26.57
C ALA A 68 -22.87 3.09 27.18
N GLY A 69 -21.90 3.59 26.39
CA GLY A 69 -20.89 4.54 26.83
C GLY A 69 -19.47 4.03 26.58
N PRO A 70 -18.46 4.58 27.29
CA PRO A 70 -17.08 4.13 27.19
C PRO A 70 -16.95 2.64 27.56
N ILE A 71 -16.08 1.93 26.85
CA ILE A 71 -15.75 0.54 27.19
C ILE A 71 -14.89 0.55 28.46
N ALA A 72 -15.21 -0.29 29.44
CA ALA A 72 -14.43 -0.38 30.67
C ALA A 72 -13.07 -1.04 30.42
N ASP A 73 -12.03 -0.57 31.13
CA ASP A 73 -10.67 -1.09 30.95
C ASP A 73 -10.57 -2.60 31.25
N ALA A 74 -11.36 -3.11 32.21
CA ALA A 74 -11.43 -4.53 32.51
C ALA A 74 -12.00 -5.35 31.34
N ASP A 75 -13.04 -4.86 30.68
CA ASP A 75 -13.63 -5.52 29.51
C ASP A 75 -12.67 -5.51 28.32
N PHE A 76 -11.95 -4.40 28.14
CA PHE A 76 -10.93 -4.28 27.11
C PHE A 76 -9.76 -5.21 27.37
N THR A 77 -9.30 -5.32 28.62
CA THR A 77 -8.21 -6.24 29.03
C THR A 77 -8.61 -7.69 28.79
N ASP A 78 -9.83 -8.10 29.18
CA ASP A 78 -10.32 -9.46 28.92
C ASP A 78 -10.44 -9.74 27.41
N PHE A 79 -10.78 -8.74 26.58
CA PHE A 79 -10.72 -8.88 25.13
C PHE A 79 -9.30 -9.11 24.62
N LEU A 80 -8.30 -8.36 25.12
CA LEU A 80 -6.91 -8.57 24.74
C LEU A 80 -6.46 -10.00 25.06
N ASP A 81 -6.75 -10.48 26.27
CA ASP A 81 -6.32 -11.80 26.71
C ASP A 81 -6.96 -12.93 25.87
N ARG A 82 -8.28 -12.86 25.69
CA ARG A 82 -9.05 -13.93 25.02
C ARG A 82 -8.92 -13.93 23.51
N GLU A 83 -8.81 -12.75 22.89
CA GLU A 83 -8.88 -12.63 21.44
C GLU A 83 -7.51 -12.27 20.82
N VAL A 84 -6.74 -11.40 21.45
CA VAL A 84 -5.47 -10.95 20.86
C VAL A 84 -4.33 -11.87 21.28
N THR A 85 -4.02 -11.94 22.58
CA THR A 85 -2.91 -12.73 23.14
C THR A 85 -3.08 -14.22 22.87
N ALA A 86 -4.31 -14.75 22.87
CA ALA A 86 -4.56 -16.14 22.49
C ALA A 86 -4.15 -16.47 21.03
N ARG A 87 -4.17 -15.48 20.12
CA ARG A 87 -3.77 -15.64 18.71
C ARG A 87 -2.32 -15.23 18.44
N PHE A 88 -1.82 -14.27 19.22
CA PHE A 88 -0.48 -13.69 19.12
C PHE A 88 0.20 -13.66 20.51
N PRO A 89 0.64 -14.83 21.01
CA PRO A 89 1.29 -14.93 22.33
C PRO A 89 2.66 -14.24 22.40
N GLU A 90 3.25 -13.89 21.26
CA GLU A 90 4.54 -13.20 21.17
C GLU A 90 4.48 -11.76 21.68
N GLY A 91 3.28 -11.17 21.72
CA GLY A 91 3.03 -9.87 22.31
C GLY A 91 2.34 -8.88 21.37
N LEU A 92 2.03 -7.73 21.95
CA LEU A 92 1.34 -6.62 21.30
C LEU A 92 1.69 -5.32 22.02
N THR A 93 1.44 -4.18 21.39
CA THR A 93 1.46 -2.88 22.04
C THR A 93 0.09 -2.23 21.92
N VAL A 94 -0.38 -1.60 23.01
CA VAL A 94 -1.61 -0.80 23.02
C VAL A 94 -1.26 0.64 23.34
N LEU A 95 -1.79 1.57 22.56
CA LEU A 95 -1.72 3.00 22.82
C LEU A 95 -3.11 3.60 23.00
N ASP A 96 -3.25 4.51 23.95
CA ASP A 96 -4.44 5.34 24.08
C ASP A 96 -4.45 6.43 23.01
N ALA A 97 -5.58 6.59 22.34
CA ALA A 97 -5.76 7.54 21.26
C ALA A 97 -7.12 8.26 21.37
N GLN A 98 -7.29 9.31 20.55
CA GLN A 98 -8.57 9.96 20.36
C GLN A 98 -8.93 9.94 18.88
N GLY A 99 -9.99 9.22 18.54
CA GLY A 99 -10.52 9.12 17.21
C GLY A 99 -11.48 10.24 16.88
N ARG A 100 -11.56 10.57 15.58
CA ARG A 100 -12.69 11.30 15.01
C ARG A 100 -13.22 10.49 13.84
N TRP A 101 -14.41 9.92 14.01
CA TRP A 101 -15.01 9.04 13.01
C TRP A 101 -16.30 9.64 12.48
N MET A 102 -16.53 9.50 11.17
CA MET A 102 -17.81 9.85 10.57
C MET A 102 -18.73 8.65 10.61
N ASN A 103 -19.79 8.72 11.43
CA ASN A 103 -20.77 7.66 11.47
C ASN A 103 -21.59 7.59 10.16
N LYS A 104 -22.36 6.51 9.99
CA LYS A 104 -23.24 6.31 8.82
C LYS A 104 -24.26 7.43 8.57
N ALA A 105 -24.55 8.27 9.58
CA ALA A 105 -25.43 9.43 9.46
C ALA A 105 -24.68 10.71 9.04
N GLY A 106 -23.40 10.62 8.66
CA GLY A 106 -22.58 11.75 8.21
C GLY A 106 -22.09 12.66 9.33
N ARG A 107 -22.24 12.27 10.61
CA ARG A 107 -21.78 13.07 11.75
C ARG A 107 -20.41 12.61 12.21
N VAL A 108 -19.48 13.56 12.36
CA VAL A 108 -18.16 13.30 12.95
C VAL A 108 -18.28 13.29 14.46
N THR A 109 -18.04 12.14 15.09
CA THR A 109 -17.99 11.99 16.55
C THR A 109 -16.54 11.95 17.00
N ARG A 110 -16.23 12.57 18.15
CA ARG A 110 -14.97 12.37 18.86
C ARG A 110 -15.20 11.27 19.88
N GLU A 111 -14.32 10.28 19.90
CA GLU A 111 -14.39 9.20 20.87
C GLU A 111 -12.99 8.81 21.37
N PRO A 112 -12.87 8.31 22.61
CA PRO A 112 -11.70 7.55 23.03
C PRO A 112 -11.45 6.39 22.06
N SER A 113 -10.19 6.06 21.82
CA SER A 113 -9.80 4.93 20.96
C SER A 113 -8.58 4.22 21.54
N LYS A 114 -8.38 2.96 21.13
CA LYS A 114 -7.16 2.20 21.39
C LYS A 114 -6.50 1.87 20.04
N LEU A 115 -5.21 2.09 19.94
CA LEU A 115 -4.41 1.61 18.80
C LEU A 115 -3.66 0.36 19.24
N LEU A 116 -3.97 -0.76 18.60
CA LEU A 116 -3.29 -2.03 18.80
C LEU A 116 -2.25 -2.21 17.70
N ILE A 117 -1.00 -2.47 18.06
CA ILE A 117 0.11 -2.70 17.14
C ILE A 117 0.62 -4.13 17.35
N LEU A 118 0.70 -4.88 16.26
CA LEU A 118 1.16 -6.27 16.21
C LEU A 118 2.28 -6.39 15.18
N VAL A 119 3.47 -6.81 15.63
CA VAL A 119 4.52 -7.30 14.72
C VAL A 119 4.25 -8.79 14.51
N LEU A 120 3.89 -9.17 13.29
CA LEU A 120 3.39 -10.52 13.01
C LEU A 120 4.54 -11.52 12.81
N PRO A 121 4.38 -12.78 13.25
CA PRO A 121 5.42 -13.79 13.19
C PRO A 121 5.73 -14.31 11.77
N GLY A 122 4.95 -13.91 10.75
CA GLY A 122 5.16 -14.31 9.36
C GLY A 122 4.49 -15.65 9.02
N ARG A 123 3.40 -16.00 9.71
CA ARG A 123 2.60 -17.20 9.43
C ARG A 123 1.62 -16.93 8.30
N GLU A 124 1.29 -17.96 7.53
CA GLU A 124 0.32 -17.86 6.43
C GLU A 124 -1.06 -17.37 6.88
N ASP A 125 -1.44 -17.64 8.14
CA ASP A 125 -2.75 -17.30 8.70
C ASP A 125 -2.80 -15.98 9.48
N ASP A 126 -1.71 -15.21 9.53
CA ASP A 126 -1.62 -13.98 10.35
C ASP A 126 -2.68 -12.95 9.97
N ARG A 127 -2.88 -12.67 8.67
CA ARG A 127 -3.92 -11.74 8.20
C ARG A 127 -5.33 -12.23 8.57
N THR A 128 -5.55 -13.54 8.52
CA THR A 128 -6.83 -14.16 8.89
C THR A 128 -7.09 -14.02 10.39
N LYS A 129 -6.06 -14.24 11.22
CA LYS A 129 -6.12 -14.03 12.68
C LYS A 129 -6.39 -12.58 13.04
N VAL A 130 -5.70 -11.63 12.41
CA VAL A 130 -5.97 -10.18 12.59
C VAL A 130 -7.40 -9.82 12.19
N SER A 131 -7.89 -10.35 11.07
CA SER A 131 -9.30 -10.15 10.66
C SER A 131 -10.28 -10.73 11.68
N ALA A 132 -9.96 -11.90 12.27
CA ALA A 132 -10.78 -12.50 13.32
C ALA A 132 -10.85 -11.63 14.59
N ILE A 133 -9.73 -11.01 15.00
CA ILE A 133 -9.70 -10.05 16.12
C ILE A 133 -10.61 -8.87 15.83
N ALA A 134 -10.51 -8.25 14.65
CA ALA A 134 -11.35 -7.12 14.27
C ALA A 134 -12.85 -7.49 14.27
N LYS A 135 -13.20 -8.69 13.77
CA LYS A 135 -14.58 -9.21 13.79
C LYS A 135 -15.07 -9.46 15.22
N ALA A 136 -14.25 -10.09 16.06
CA ALA A 136 -14.56 -10.33 17.47
C ALA A 136 -14.79 -9.01 18.23
N TYR A 137 -13.97 -7.99 17.97
CA TYR A 137 -14.13 -6.66 18.57
C TYR A 137 -15.47 -6.02 18.17
N ASN A 138 -15.80 -6.04 16.87
CA ASN A 138 -17.07 -5.53 16.37
C ASN A 138 -18.27 -6.22 17.02
N MET A 139 -18.23 -7.55 17.13
CA MET A 139 -19.30 -8.33 17.74
C MET A 139 -19.44 -8.07 19.25
N ARG A 140 -18.31 -8.05 19.98
CA ARG A 140 -18.31 -7.93 21.44
C ARG A 140 -18.73 -6.53 21.91
N PHE A 141 -18.30 -5.49 21.21
CA PHE A 141 -18.48 -4.10 21.63
C PHE A 141 -19.42 -3.28 20.73
N ASP A 142 -20.23 -3.95 19.89
CA ASP A 142 -21.21 -3.34 18.98
C ASP A 142 -20.61 -2.20 18.13
N GLN A 143 -19.40 -2.42 17.62
CA GLN A 143 -18.71 -1.44 16.77
C GLN A 143 -19.17 -1.56 15.32
N GLN A 144 -19.23 -0.43 14.63
CA GLN A 144 -19.58 -0.40 13.20
C GLN A 144 -18.45 -0.97 12.33
N SER A 145 -17.20 -0.73 12.73
CA SER A 145 -16.01 -1.15 12.02
C SER A 145 -14.78 -1.01 12.91
N VAL A 146 -13.76 -1.81 12.58
CA VAL A 146 -12.38 -1.61 13.02
C VAL A 146 -11.56 -1.35 11.76
N LEU A 147 -10.79 -0.26 11.75
CA LEU A 147 -9.80 -0.04 10.70
C LEU A 147 -8.59 -0.92 11.00
N VAL A 148 -8.10 -1.61 9.97
CA VAL A 148 -6.89 -2.42 10.03
C VAL A 148 -5.95 -1.98 8.92
N THR A 149 -4.71 -1.68 9.25
CA THR A 149 -3.64 -1.41 8.29
C THR A 149 -2.60 -2.52 8.36
N PHE A 150 -1.88 -2.71 7.26
CA PHE A 150 -0.78 -3.65 7.16
C PHE A 150 0.39 -2.97 6.46
N GLU A 151 1.59 -3.16 6.99
CA GLU A 151 2.81 -2.58 6.44
C GLU A 151 3.98 -3.54 6.65
N ASP A 152 4.82 -3.74 5.64
CA ASP A 152 6.08 -4.44 5.80
C ASP A 152 7.10 -3.51 6.46
N ARG A 153 7.63 -3.91 7.62
CA ARG A 153 8.63 -3.14 8.36
C ARG A 153 9.89 -3.95 8.58
N CYS A 154 11.03 -3.26 8.61
CA CYS A 154 12.27 -3.85 9.06
C CYS A 154 12.28 -3.91 10.59
N VAL A 155 12.45 -5.11 11.12
CA VAL A 155 12.38 -5.39 12.56
C VAL A 155 13.69 -6.02 13.01
N LEU A 156 14.18 -5.56 14.16
CA LEU A 156 15.28 -6.14 14.91
C LEU A 156 14.85 -6.27 16.36
N PHE A 157 14.93 -7.48 16.91
CA PHE A 157 14.78 -7.69 18.34
C PHE A 157 16.16 -7.60 18.99
N GLU A 158 16.39 -6.53 19.74
CA GLU A 158 17.57 -6.37 20.58
C GLU A 158 17.47 -7.33 21.77
N ASN A 159 18.01 -8.53 21.62
CA ASN A 159 18.08 -9.48 22.72
C ASN A 159 19.08 -8.97 23.76
N GLY A 160 18.58 -8.58 24.95
CA GLY A 160 19.43 -8.51 26.14
C GLY A 160 20.10 -9.86 26.38
N ARG A 161 21.34 -9.86 26.90
CA ARG A 161 22.18 -11.06 27.15
C ARG A 161 21.36 -12.29 27.59
N PRO A 162 21.76 -13.50 27.13
CA PRO A 162 21.01 -14.75 27.28
C PRO A 162 20.58 -15.05 28.71
#